data_AF-A0A8J4QP63-F1
#
_entry.id   AF-A0A8J4QP63-F1
#
_cell.length_a   1.000
_cell.length_b   1.000
_cell.length_c   1.000
_cell.angle_alpha   90.00
_cell.angle_beta   90.00
_cell.angle_gamma   90.00
#
_symmetry.space_group_name_H-M   'P 1'
#
loop_
_entity.id
_entity.type
_entity.pdbx_description
1 polymer ?
#
loop_
_entity_poly.entity_id
_entity_poly.type
_entity_poly.pdbx_seq_one_letter_code
_entity_poly.pdbx_strand_id
1 'polypeptide(L)'
;MSDLGFATLYYLIMILDGLFNFLTVKPTFSIAAHPWLRNDSRPIPLDILIYKLVKSYLNATPLKRAALKALSKALTEDELVYLRIQFKLLEPNKDGRVSLENFKTALVRNATDAMRESRVLDIINAMEQLSYKKMDFEEFCAAAISTHQLEALDGWEQIASTAFEHFEQEGNRVISVEELARELNLGPTAYSILKDWIRNSDGKLSLLGYTKFLHGVTLRSSNTRHH
;
A
#
# COMPACT_ATOMS: atom_id res chain seq x y z
N MET A 1 30.02 -5.83 -28.55
CA MET A 1 29.97 -6.24 -27.13
C MET A 1 28.66 -5.73 -26.60
N SER A 2 27.79 -6.66 -26.22
CA SER A 2 26.33 -6.54 -26.21
C SER A 2 25.76 -5.77 -25.00
N ASP A 3 24.75 -4.95 -25.27
CA ASP A 3 23.89 -4.22 -24.30
C ASP A 3 23.22 -5.10 -23.22
N LEU A 4 23.34 -6.43 -23.34
CA LEU A 4 22.88 -7.39 -22.35
C LEU A 4 23.69 -7.35 -21.04
N GLY A 5 24.94 -6.87 -21.08
CA GLY A 5 25.83 -6.81 -19.92
C GLY A 5 25.50 -5.70 -18.91
N PHE A 6 24.95 -4.57 -19.37
CA PHE A 6 24.57 -3.47 -18.47
C PHE A 6 23.24 -3.71 -17.77
N ALA A 7 22.26 -4.31 -18.46
CA ALA A 7 20.98 -4.66 -17.86
C ALA A 7 21.14 -5.74 -16.77
N THR A 8 21.93 -6.79 -17.05
CA THR A 8 22.20 -7.83 -16.05
C THR A 8 23.00 -7.30 -14.87
N LEU A 9 23.96 -6.39 -15.06
CA LEU A 9 24.67 -5.76 -13.95
C LEU A 9 23.77 -4.82 -13.12
N TYR A 10 22.83 -4.11 -13.76
CA TYR A 10 21.84 -3.26 -13.06
C TYR A 10 20.88 -4.09 -12.20
N TYR A 11 20.40 -5.23 -12.71
CA TYR A 11 19.55 -6.15 -11.94
C TYR A 11 20.33 -6.95 -10.89
N LEU A 12 21.60 -7.25 -11.14
CA LEU A 12 22.48 -7.92 -10.17
C LEU A 12 22.87 -6.97 -9.02
N ILE A 13 23.07 -5.67 -9.30
CA ILE A 13 23.23 -4.63 -8.27
C ILE A 13 21.92 -4.44 -7.47
N MET A 14 20.75 -4.50 -8.12
CA MET A 14 19.46 -4.47 -7.43
C MET A 14 19.20 -5.69 -6.53
N ILE A 15 19.82 -6.85 -6.81
CA ILE A 15 19.63 -8.09 -6.05
C ILE A 15 20.73 -8.31 -5.00
N LEU A 16 21.98 -7.89 -5.26
CA LEU A 16 23.12 -8.16 -4.37
C LEU A 16 23.41 -7.07 -3.33
N ASP A 17 23.10 -5.80 -3.58
CA ASP A 17 23.52 -4.70 -2.68
C ASP A 17 22.49 -4.26 -1.63
N GLY A 18 21.44 -5.04 -1.36
CA GLY A 18 20.54 -4.73 -0.23
C GLY A 18 19.93 -3.32 -0.28
N LEU A 19 19.87 -2.70 -1.46
CA LEU A 19 19.31 -1.37 -1.72
C LEU A 19 17.78 -1.36 -1.79
N PHE A 20 17.13 -2.41 -1.27
CA PHE A 20 15.69 -2.44 -1.01
C PHE A 20 15.24 -1.34 -0.04
N ASN A 21 16.18 -0.70 0.68
CA ASN A 21 15.93 0.40 1.62
C ASN A 21 16.31 1.80 1.12
N PHE A 22 16.83 1.98 -0.10
CA PHE A 22 17.24 3.32 -0.57
C PHE A 22 16.39 3.90 -1.70
N LEU A 23 15.53 3.10 -2.32
CA LEU A 23 14.43 3.61 -3.16
C LEU A 23 13.12 3.83 -2.37
N THR A 24 13.13 3.61 -1.05
CA THR A 24 12.02 3.94 -0.15
C THR A 24 12.10 5.36 0.42
N VAL A 25 12.92 6.24 -0.15
CA VAL A 25 12.96 7.66 0.18
C VAL A 25 12.59 8.43 -1.09
N LYS A 26 11.31 8.80 -1.19
CA LYS A 26 10.60 9.50 -2.28
C LYS A 26 10.04 8.62 -3.41
N PRO A 27 8.87 7.98 -3.21
CA PRO A 27 7.95 7.80 -4.31
C PRO A 27 7.27 9.15 -4.59
N THR A 28 7.37 9.62 -5.84
CA THR A 28 6.39 10.52 -6.44
C THR A 28 6.38 12.01 -6.02
N PHE A 29 7.50 12.73 -6.16
CA PHE A 29 7.41 14.16 -6.52
C PHE A 29 8.41 14.65 -7.58
N SER A 30 9.00 13.74 -8.37
CA SER A 30 9.81 14.16 -9.52
C SER A 30 9.83 13.15 -10.65
N ILE A 31 8.65 12.78 -11.15
CA ILE A 31 8.57 12.45 -12.59
C ILE A 31 8.41 13.75 -13.40
N ALA A 32 7.83 14.80 -12.81
CA ALA A 32 7.64 16.11 -13.46
C ALA A 32 8.74 17.16 -13.19
N ALA A 33 9.65 16.94 -12.22
CA ALA A 33 10.52 18.02 -11.71
C ALA A 33 12.02 17.92 -12.06
N HIS A 34 12.51 16.87 -12.73
CA HIS A 34 13.92 16.77 -13.14
C HIS A 34 14.08 16.66 -14.67
N PRO A 35 14.88 17.54 -15.33
CA PRO A 35 15.07 17.55 -16.78
C PRO A 35 15.55 16.23 -17.41
N TRP A 36 16.18 15.33 -16.64
CA TRP A 36 16.67 14.03 -17.13
C TRP A 36 15.55 12.97 -17.30
N LEU A 37 14.44 13.06 -16.55
CA LEU A 37 13.26 12.19 -16.73
C LEU A 37 12.30 12.68 -17.82
N ARG A 38 12.48 13.92 -18.30
CA ARG A 38 11.62 14.54 -19.32
C ARG A 38 11.84 13.99 -20.72
N ASN A 39 12.95 13.27 -20.94
CA ASN A 39 13.39 12.82 -22.26
C ASN A 39 13.38 11.30 -22.45
N ASP A 40 13.01 10.54 -21.42
CA ASP A 40 12.88 9.09 -21.47
C ASP A 40 11.39 8.76 -21.24
N SER A 41 10.63 8.69 -22.34
CA SER A 41 9.24 8.25 -22.40
C SER A 41 9.11 6.75 -22.09
N ARG A 42 9.69 6.31 -20.97
CA ARG A 42 9.65 4.93 -20.53
C ARG A 42 8.35 4.72 -19.77
N PRO A 43 7.54 3.71 -20.16
CA PRO A 43 6.29 3.42 -19.46
C PRO A 43 6.58 3.07 -18.00
N ILE A 44 5.79 3.64 -17.09
CA ILE A 44 5.87 3.30 -15.66
C ILE A 44 5.57 1.80 -15.53
N PRO A 45 6.48 0.99 -14.97
CA PRO A 45 6.27 -0.43 -14.84
C PRO A 45 5.19 -0.75 -13.78
N LEU A 46 4.63 -1.95 -13.88
CA LEU A 46 3.71 -2.47 -12.88
C LEU A 46 4.42 -2.65 -11.54
N ASP A 47 3.90 -2.03 -10.49
CA ASP A 47 4.51 -2.04 -9.17
C ASP A 47 4.03 -3.24 -8.34
N ILE A 48 4.96 -4.10 -7.95
CA ILE A 48 4.69 -5.30 -7.14
C ILE A 48 4.23 -4.93 -5.72
N LEU A 49 4.52 -3.72 -5.23
CA LEU A 49 4.00 -3.23 -3.96
C LEU A 49 2.46 -3.18 -3.98
N ILE A 50 1.84 -2.86 -5.13
CA ILE A 50 0.38 -2.84 -5.29
C ILE A 50 -0.22 -4.20 -4.93
N TYR A 51 0.38 -5.31 -5.39
CA TYR A 51 -0.08 -6.65 -5.07
C TYR A 51 0.00 -6.95 -3.57
N LYS A 52 1.08 -6.51 -2.91
CA LYS A 52 1.25 -6.69 -1.47
C LYS A 52 0.21 -5.87 -0.68
N LEU A 53 -0.03 -4.62 -1.07
CA LEU A 53 -0.99 -3.74 -0.41
C LEU A 53 -2.43 -4.26 -0.60
N VAL A 54 -2.80 -4.64 -1.83
CA VAL A 54 -4.12 -5.21 -2.13
C VAL A 54 -4.35 -6.50 -1.36
N LYS A 55 -3.36 -7.40 -1.30
CA LYS A 55 -3.43 -8.60 -0.44
C LYS A 55 -3.67 -8.22 1.02
N SER A 56 -2.91 -7.26 1.55
CA SER A 56 -3.07 -6.81 2.94
C SER A 56 -4.47 -6.25 3.18
N TYR A 57 -4.99 -5.45 2.25
CA TYR A 57 -6.33 -4.87 2.33
C TYR A 57 -7.43 -5.95 2.27
N LEU A 58 -7.25 -6.99 1.46
CA LEU A 58 -8.17 -8.13 1.39
C LEU A 58 -8.19 -8.94 2.69
N ASN A 59 -7.08 -9.03 3.42
CA ASN A 59 -7.04 -9.67 4.74
C ASN A 59 -7.36 -8.71 5.89
N ALA A 60 -7.51 -7.41 5.60
CA ALA A 60 -7.79 -6.40 6.60
C ALA A 60 -9.22 -6.52 7.14
N THR A 61 -9.37 -6.19 8.41
CA THR A 61 -10.65 -6.09 9.09
C THR A 61 -11.52 -4.97 8.49
N PRO A 62 -12.85 -5.01 8.71
CA PRO A 62 -13.73 -3.93 8.25
C PRO A 62 -13.30 -2.54 8.74
N LEU A 63 -12.82 -2.43 9.99
CA LEU A 63 -12.35 -1.16 10.55
C LEU A 63 -11.11 -0.65 9.81
N LYS A 64 -10.14 -1.52 9.54
CA LYS A 64 -8.92 -1.17 8.80
C LYS A 64 -9.22 -0.76 7.36
N ARG A 65 -10.17 -1.44 6.70
CA ARG A 65 -10.62 -1.06 5.36
C ARG A 65 -11.31 0.30 5.36
N ALA A 66 -12.18 0.57 6.34
CA ALA A 66 -12.82 1.88 6.49
C ALA A 66 -11.79 2.99 6.70
N ALA A 67 -10.74 2.74 7.51
CA ALA A 67 -9.67 3.69 7.72
C ALA A 67 -8.88 4.01 6.44
N LEU A 68 -8.51 2.98 5.65
CA LEU A 68 -7.81 3.15 4.38
C LEU A 68 -8.68 3.81 3.30
N LYS A 69 -9.98 3.52 3.29
CA LYS A 69 -10.93 4.17 2.39
C LYS A 69 -11.08 5.65 2.69
N ALA A 70 -11.12 6.02 3.98
CA ALA A 70 -11.12 7.41 4.40
C ALA A 70 -9.82 8.13 3.98
N LEU A 71 -8.67 7.44 4.09
CA LEU A 71 -7.39 7.97 3.61
C LEU A 71 -7.38 8.20 2.09
N SER A 72 -7.90 7.25 1.29
CA SER A 72 -7.95 7.43 -0.16
C SER A 72 -8.88 8.57 -0.60
N LYS A 73 -9.93 8.86 0.17
CA LYS A 73 -10.87 9.96 -0.10
C LYS A 73 -10.27 11.35 0.15
N ALA A 74 -9.29 11.43 1.05
CA ALA A 74 -8.60 12.68 1.36
C ALA A 74 -7.60 13.11 0.28
N LEU A 75 -7.25 12.21 -0.64
CA LEU A 75 -6.31 12.50 -1.72
C LEU A 75 -6.97 13.24 -2.88
N THR A 76 -6.23 14.19 -3.42
CA THR A 76 -6.56 14.93 -4.63
C THR A 76 -6.34 14.08 -5.89
N GLU A 77 -6.92 14.52 -7.01
CA GLU A 77 -6.72 13.85 -8.30
C GLU A 77 -5.25 13.77 -8.72
N ASP A 78 -4.46 14.79 -8.40
CA ASP A 78 -3.03 14.84 -8.69
C ASP A 78 -2.24 13.80 -7.89
N GLU A 79 -2.62 13.58 -6.63
CA GLU A 79 -2.02 12.55 -5.76
C GLU A 79 -2.42 11.14 -6.20
N LEU A 80 -3.59 10.99 -6.83
CA LEU A 80 -4.09 9.71 -7.36
C LEU A 80 -3.57 9.37 -8.77
N VAL A 81 -2.85 10.26 -9.45
CA VAL A 81 -2.34 10.03 -10.82
C VAL A 81 -1.56 8.72 -10.91
N TYR A 82 -0.68 8.45 -9.94
CA TYR A 82 0.12 7.22 -9.91
C TYR A 82 -0.77 5.97 -9.82
N LEU A 83 -1.73 5.96 -8.88
CA LEU A 83 -2.67 4.85 -8.71
C LEU A 83 -3.55 4.66 -9.94
N ARG A 84 -3.92 5.74 -10.62
CA ARG A 84 -4.68 5.70 -11.87
C ARG A 84 -3.88 5.05 -13.00
N ILE A 85 -2.57 5.30 -13.07
CA ILE A 85 -1.67 4.63 -14.03
C ILE A 85 -1.57 3.14 -13.69
N GLN A 86 -1.32 2.78 -12.43
CA GLN A 86 -1.26 1.39 -11.99
C GLN A 86 -2.57 0.63 -12.25
N PHE A 87 -3.72 1.26 -11.99
CA PHE A 87 -5.04 0.69 -12.28
C PHE A 87 -5.24 0.42 -13.77
N LYS A 88 -4.80 1.33 -14.64
CA LYS A 88 -4.86 1.14 -16.10
C LYS A 88 -3.97 -0.01 -16.58
N LEU A 89 -2.80 -0.22 -15.96
CA LEU A 89 -1.90 -1.35 -16.27
C LEU A 89 -2.53 -2.72 -15.95
N LEU A 90 -3.56 -2.76 -15.11
CA LEU A 90 -4.34 -3.97 -14.84
C LEU A 90 -5.40 -4.24 -15.93
N GLU A 91 -5.66 -3.28 -16.82
CA GLU A 91 -6.71 -3.34 -17.86
C GLU A 91 -8.09 -3.72 -17.28
N PRO A 92 -8.75 -2.77 -16.59
CA PRO A 92 -10.09 -3.00 -16.03
C PRO A 92 -11.06 -3.51 -17.09
N ASN A 93 -11.99 -4.38 -16.67
CA ASN A 93 -12.98 -4.95 -17.57
C ASN A 93 -13.96 -3.87 -18.07
N LYS A 94 -14.87 -4.25 -18.98
CA LYS A 94 -15.89 -3.33 -19.53
C LYS A 94 -16.78 -2.67 -18.47
N ASP A 95 -16.91 -3.28 -17.30
CA ASP A 95 -17.64 -2.74 -16.14
C ASP A 95 -16.82 -1.72 -15.32
N GLY A 96 -15.61 -1.38 -15.77
CA GLY A 96 -14.69 -0.46 -15.09
C GLY A 96 -13.98 -1.05 -13.87
N ARG A 97 -14.08 -2.37 -13.66
CA ARG A 97 -13.53 -3.04 -12.47
C ARG A 97 -12.43 -4.02 -12.79
N VAL A 98 -11.49 -4.16 -11.87
CA VAL A 98 -10.43 -5.18 -11.92
C VAL A 98 -10.82 -6.40 -11.09
N SER A 99 -10.46 -7.58 -11.58
CA SER A 99 -10.67 -8.89 -10.94
C SER A 99 -9.35 -9.63 -10.78
N LEU A 100 -9.35 -10.80 -10.13
CA LEU A 100 -8.18 -11.66 -10.03
C LEU A 100 -7.51 -11.92 -11.40
N GLU A 101 -8.30 -12.09 -12.45
CA GLU A 101 -7.77 -12.40 -13.78
C GLU A 101 -6.97 -11.23 -14.35
N ASN A 102 -7.41 -10.00 -14.09
CA ASN A 102 -6.69 -8.79 -14.46
C ASN A 102 -5.33 -8.71 -13.75
N PHE A 103 -5.30 -8.99 -12.44
CA PHE A 103 -4.05 -9.04 -11.67
C PHE A 103 -3.11 -10.16 -12.15
N LYS A 104 -3.62 -11.35 -12.46
CA LYS A 104 -2.83 -12.47 -13.00
C LYS A 104 -2.22 -12.12 -14.35
N THR A 105 -3.06 -11.65 -15.29
CA THR A 105 -2.65 -11.31 -16.65
C THR A 105 -1.62 -10.19 -16.65
N ALA A 106 -1.85 -9.13 -15.88
CA ALA A 106 -0.92 -8.01 -15.76
C ALA A 106 0.43 -8.46 -15.17
N LEU A 107 0.43 -9.34 -14.17
CA LEU A 107 1.66 -9.86 -13.57
C LEU A 107 2.44 -10.71 -14.58
N VAL A 108 1.78 -11.63 -15.29
CA VAL A 108 2.44 -12.48 -16.29
C VAL A 108 2.97 -11.65 -17.47
N ARG A 109 2.26 -10.60 -17.88
CA ARG A 109 2.72 -9.69 -18.94
C ARG A 109 3.96 -8.90 -18.53
N ASN A 110 4.02 -8.45 -17.28
CA ASN A 110 5.09 -7.59 -16.78
C ASN A 110 6.18 -8.36 -16.01
N ALA A 111 6.06 -9.68 -15.88
CA ALA A 111 7.04 -10.51 -15.18
C ALA A 111 8.36 -10.58 -15.96
N THR A 112 9.44 -10.26 -15.28
CA THR A 112 10.81 -10.53 -15.76
C THR A 112 11.11 -12.03 -15.68
N ASP A 113 12.13 -12.49 -16.41
CA ASP A 113 12.51 -13.90 -16.43
C ASP A 113 12.81 -14.44 -15.02
N ALA A 114 13.55 -13.67 -14.22
CA ALA A 114 13.83 -14.00 -12.81
C ALA A 114 12.57 -14.11 -11.92
N MET A 115 11.52 -13.34 -12.20
CA MET A 115 10.26 -13.43 -11.45
C MET A 115 9.47 -14.69 -11.83
N ARG A 116 9.45 -15.05 -13.12
CA ARG A 116 8.77 -16.26 -13.62
C ARG A 116 9.34 -17.53 -13.01
N GLU A 117 10.64 -17.55 -12.77
CA GLU A 117 11.33 -18.70 -12.20
C GLU A 117 11.08 -18.90 -10.70
N SER A 118 10.70 -17.87 -9.94
CA SER A 118 10.78 -17.93 -8.48
C SER A 118 9.56 -17.45 -7.69
N ARG A 119 8.75 -16.50 -8.18
CA ARG A 119 7.83 -15.76 -7.29
C ARG A 119 6.46 -15.42 -7.89
N VAL A 120 6.27 -15.56 -9.19
CA VAL A 120 4.99 -15.21 -9.84
C VAL A 120 3.83 -16.04 -9.29
N LEU A 121 4.02 -17.35 -9.11
CA LEU A 121 2.97 -18.24 -8.59
C LEU A 121 2.57 -17.89 -7.15
N ASP A 122 3.54 -17.57 -6.29
CA ASP A 122 3.26 -17.18 -4.90
C ASP A 122 2.46 -15.87 -4.81
N ILE A 123 2.80 -14.90 -5.65
CA ILE A 123 2.08 -13.62 -5.73
C ILE A 123 0.66 -13.88 -6.26
N ILE A 124 0.49 -14.74 -7.25
CA ILE A 124 -0.83 -15.08 -7.79
C ILE A 124 -1.70 -15.80 -6.76
N ASN A 125 -1.16 -16.82 -6.09
CA ASN A 125 -1.87 -17.58 -5.05
C ASN A 125 -2.25 -16.66 -3.89
N ALA A 126 -1.39 -15.71 -3.54
CA ALA A 126 -1.68 -14.71 -2.54
C ALA A 126 -2.88 -13.79 -2.88
N MET A 127 -3.28 -13.71 -4.15
CA MET A 127 -4.40 -12.88 -4.62
C MET A 127 -5.69 -13.69 -4.80
N GLU A 128 -5.71 -14.99 -4.47
CA GLU A 128 -6.86 -15.89 -4.67
C GLU A 128 -8.16 -15.39 -4.03
N GLN A 129 -8.08 -14.57 -2.97
CA GLN A 129 -9.26 -13.94 -2.36
C GLN A 129 -10.00 -12.96 -3.30
N LEU A 130 -9.38 -12.50 -4.40
CA LEU A 130 -10.05 -11.75 -5.46
C LEU A 130 -10.92 -12.62 -6.37
N SER A 131 -10.89 -13.96 -6.25
CA SER A 131 -11.66 -14.86 -7.12
C SER A 131 -13.16 -14.52 -7.15
N TYR A 132 -13.68 -13.97 -6.05
CA TYR A 132 -15.09 -13.62 -5.90
C TYR A 132 -15.33 -12.11 -5.74
N LYS A 133 -14.28 -11.28 -5.81
CA LYS A 133 -14.37 -9.83 -5.57
C LYS A 133 -13.81 -9.06 -6.77
N LYS A 134 -14.53 -8.00 -7.17
CA LYS A 134 -14.07 -7.01 -8.13
C LYS A 134 -13.85 -5.67 -7.42
N MET A 135 -12.90 -4.88 -7.90
CA MET A 135 -12.61 -3.55 -7.36
C MET A 135 -12.80 -2.53 -8.48
N ASP A 136 -13.63 -1.51 -8.23
CA ASP A 136 -13.60 -0.29 -9.02
C ASP A 136 -12.38 0.56 -8.62
N PHE A 137 -12.23 1.71 -9.26
CA PHE A 137 -11.07 2.57 -9.05
C PHE A 137 -10.98 3.08 -7.60
N GLU A 138 -12.10 3.41 -6.97
CA GLU A 138 -12.13 3.90 -5.59
C GLU A 138 -11.68 2.82 -4.59
N GLU A 139 -12.24 1.61 -4.71
CA GLU A 139 -11.85 0.47 -3.87
C GLU A 139 -10.39 0.07 -4.13
N PHE A 140 -9.92 0.16 -5.39
CA PHE A 140 -8.52 -0.05 -5.72
C PHE A 140 -7.62 0.99 -5.05
N CYS A 141 -7.99 2.27 -5.05
CA CYS A 141 -7.21 3.31 -4.38
C CYS A 141 -7.09 3.02 -2.87
N ALA A 142 -8.20 2.69 -2.21
CA ALA A 142 -8.18 2.29 -0.80
C ALA A 142 -7.31 1.05 -0.54
N ALA A 143 -7.27 0.10 -1.49
CA ALA A 143 -6.49 -1.13 -1.37
C ALA A 143 -5.00 -0.96 -1.70
N ALA A 144 -4.65 0.04 -2.50
CA ALA A 144 -3.31 0.25 -3.05
C ALA A 144 -2.57 1.45 -2.46
N ILE A 145 -3.20 2.20 -1.55
CA ILE A 145 -2.59 3.33 -0.85
C ILE A 145 -1.54 2.85 0.16
N SER A 146 -0.41 3.56 0.23
CA SER A 146 0.65 3.30 1.21
C SER A 146 0.78 4.48 2.16
N THR A 147 0.37 4.28 3.41
CA THR A 147 0.47 5.30 4.46
C THR A 147 1.91 5.83 4.60
N HIS A 148 2.91 4.95 4.55
CA HIS A 148 4.32 5.34 4.66
C HIS A 148 4.81 6.21 3.50
N GLN A 149 4.24 6.04 2.30
CA GLN A 149 4.59 6.88 1.16
C GLN A 149 3.99 8.29 1.30
N LEU A 150 2.76 8.38 1.82
CA LEU A 150 2.08 9.64 2.06
C LEU A 150 2.68 10.42 3.23
N GLU A 151 3.14 9.75 4.29
CA GLU A 151 3.85 10.37 5.40
C GLU A 151 5.12 11.11 4.99
N ALA A 152 5.75 10.70 3.89
CA ALA A 152 6.95 11.33 3.37
C ALA A 152 6.65 12.62 2.58
N LEU A 153 5.38 12.98 2.38
CA LEU A 153 4.96 14.20 1.70
C LEU A 153 4.83 15.36 2.69
N ASP A 154 5.21 16.56 2.26
CA ASP A 154 5.11 17.78 3.07
C ASP A 154 3.64 18.12 3.46
N GLY A 155 2.65 17.53 2.78
CA GLY A 155 1.21 17.70 3.04
C GLY A 155 0.57 16.64 3.94
N TRP A 156 1.34 15.73 4.53
CA TRP A 156 0.80 14.60 5.30
C TRP A 156 -0.19 15.01 6.41
N GLU A 157 0.12 16.06 7.18
CA GLU A 157 -0.75 16.49 8.29
C GLU A 157 -2.15 16.88 7.81
N GLN A 158 -2.23 17.60 6.69
CA GLN A 158 -3.51 17.99 6.09
C GLN A 158 -4.25 16.78 5.54
N ILE A 159 -3.57 15.88 4.84
CA ILE A 159 -4.15 14.63 4.32
C ILE A 159 -4.71 13.79 5.47
N ALA A 160 -3.93 13.60 6.53
CA ALA A 160 -4.33 12.82 7.70
C ALA A 160 -5.52 13.45 8.43
N SER A 161 -5.57 14.79 8.54
CA SER A 161 -6.70 15.50 9.12
C SER A 161 -7.97 15.31 8.29
N THR A 162 -7.93 15.57 6.98
CA THR A 162 -9.08 15.38 6.08
C THR A 162 -9.54 13.91 6.05
N ALA A 163 -8.59 12.97 6.04
CA ALA A 163 -8.89 11.54 6.10
C ALA A 163 -9.60 11.16 7.41
N PHE A 164 -9.18 11.73 8.53
CA PHE A 164 -9.83 11.49 9.81
C PHE A 164 -11.25 12.07 9.85
N GLU A 165 -11.52 13.21 9.22
CA GLU A 165 -12.88 13.75 9.09
C GLU A 165 -13.80 12.78 8.32
N HIS A 166 -13.33 12.20 7.21
CA HIS A 166 -14.06 11.15 6.51
C HIS A 166 -14.24 9.90 7.36
N PHE A 167 -13.21 9.51 8.11
CA PHE A 167 -13.27 8.34 8.98
C PHE A 167 -14.27 8.53 10.12
N GLU A 168 -14.32 9.72 10.75
CA GLU A 168 -15.27 10.06 11.81
C GLU A 168 -16.73 9.83 11.38
N GLN A 169 -17.04 10.13 10.11
CA GLN A 169 -18.40 10.03 9.56
C GLN A 169 -18.77 8.60 9.17
N GLU A 170 -17.85 7.85 8.55
CA GLU A 170 -18.19 6.59 7.87
C GLU A 170 -17.63 5.34 8.54
N GLY A 171 -16.61 5.46 9.40
CA GLY A 171 -15.82 4.31 9.86
C GLY A 171 -15.45 4.30 11.34
N ASN A 172 -15.41 5.45 12.01
CA ASN A 172 -14.99 5.53 13.40
C ASN A 172 -16.12 5.11 14.33
N ARG A 173 -15.98 3.91 14.86
CA ARG A 173 -16.91 3.28 15.79
C ARG A 173 -16.32 3.24 17.19
N VAL A 174 -17.20 3.10 18.17
CA VAL A 174 -16.77 2.80 19.54
C VAL A 174 -15.99 1.49 19.52
N ILE A 175 -14.83 1.47 20.17
CA ILE A 175 -13.93 0.33 20.23
C ILE A 175 -13.28 0.23 21.61
N SER A 176 -13.20 -0.99 22.15
CA SER A 176 -12.45 -1.23 23.40
C SER A 176 -10.95 -1.40 23.13
N VAL A 177 -10.12 -1.27 24.18
CA VAL A 177 -8.68 -1.49 24.06
C VAL A 177 -8.37 -2.93 23.62
N GLU A 178 -9.11 -3.90 24.15
CA GLU A 178 -9.00 -5.32 23.82
C GLU A 178 -9.38 -5.58 22.35
N GLU A 179 -10.42 -4.92 21.86
CA GLU A 179 -10.84 -5.00 20.46
C GLU A 179 -9.80 -4.38 19.55
N LEU A 180 -9.29 -3.20 19.87
CA LEU A 180 -8.24 -2.53 19.10
C LEU A 180 -6.94 -3.35 19.07
N ALA A 181 -6.59 -3.99 20.20
CA ALA A 181 -5.45 -4.90 20.24
C ALA A 181 -5.65 -6.10 19.31
N ARG A 182 -6.85 -6.68 19.27
CA ARG A 182 -7.19 -7.78 18.36
C ARG A 182 -7.15 -7.35 16.90
N GLU A 183 -7.66 -6.17 16.58
CA GLU A 183 -7.58 -5.56 15.24
C GLU A 183 -6.11 -5.43 14.76
N LEU A 184 -5.18 -5.20 15.69
CA LEU A 184 -3.75 -5.06 15.43
C LEU A 184 -2.94 -6.36 15.64
N ASN A 185 -3.58 -7.46 16.06
CA ASN A 185 -2.92 -8.70 16.49
C ASN A 185 -1.87 -8.48 17.60
N LEU A 186 -2.17 -7.61 18.56
CA LEU A 186 -1.34 -7.29 19.71
C LEU A 186 -1.83 -8.00 20.99
N GLY A 187 -0.89 -8.31 21.88
CA GLY A 187 -1.20 -8.87 23.19
C GLY A 187 -1.50 -7.81 24.25
N PRO A 188 -1.86 -8.22 25.48
CA PRO A 188 -2.20 -7.33 26.59
C PRO A 188 -1.13 -6.30 26.96
N THR A 189 0.14 -6.57 26.64
CA THR A 189 1.26 -5.64 26.88
C THR A 189 1.13 -4.32 26.11
N ALA A 190 0.36 -4.29 25.03
CA ALA A 190 0.12 -3.08 24.25
C ALA A 190 -1.05 -2.22 24.79
N TYR A 191 -1.82 -2.71 25.77
CA TYR A 191 -3.07 -2.06 26.19
C TYR A 191 -2.85 -0.65 26.75
N SER A 192 -1.74 -0.41 27.45
CA SER A 192 -1.40 0.90 27.98
C SER A 192 -1.24 1.94 26.85
N ILE A 193 -0.54 1.56 25.78
CA ILE A 193 -0.30 2.43 24.61
C ILE A 193 -1.59 2.64 23.81
N LEU A 194 -2.37 1.57 23.61
CA LEU A 194 -3.61 1.63 22.84
C LEU A 194 -4.71 2.43 23.55
N LYS A 195 -4.66 2.52 24.88
CA LYS A 195 -5.59 3.37 25.63
C LYS A 195 -5.47 4.84 25.22
N ASP A 196 -4.26 5.32 24.94
CA ASP A 196 -4.02 6.71 24.52
C ASP A 196 -4.53 6.99 23.09
N TRP A 197 -4.86 5.94 22.33
CA TRP A 197 -5.39 6.05 20.97
C TRP A 197 -6.90 6.22 20.96
N ILE A 198 -7.58 5.95 22.08
CA ILE A 198 -9.03 5.99 22.21
C ILE A 198 -9.43 7.23 23.00
N ARG A 199 -10.39 8.00 22.48
CA ARG A 199 -10.94 9.19 23.11
C ARG A 199 -11.80 8.82 24.32
N ASN A 200 -11.52 9.43 25.46
CA ASN A 200 -12.32 9.25 26.68
C ASN A 200 -13.77 9.76 26.55
N SER A 201 -14.03 10.68 25.62
CA SER A 201 -15.36 11.29 25.43
C SER A 201 -16.42 10.31 24.92
N ASP A 202 -16.03 9.41 24.02
CA ASP A 202 -16.95 8.59 23.23
C ASP A 202 -16.41 7.20 22.88
N GLY A 203 -15.21 6.83 23.33
CA GLY A 203 -14.63 5.51 23.10
C GLY A 203 -14.24 5.23 21.65
N LYS A 204 -14.10 6.28 20.82
CA LYS A 204 -13.67 6.18 19.42
C LYS A 204 -12.18 6.44 19.26
N LEU A 205 -11.59 6.07 18.13
CA LEU A 205 -10.18 6.42 17.87
C LEU A 205 -10.01 7.95 17.79
N SER A 206 -8.95 8.47 18.40
CA SER A 206 -8.49 9.85 18.19
C SER A 206 -7.79 9.98 16.83
N LEU A 207 -7.49 11.20 16.37
CA LEU A 207 -6.65 11.41 15.18
C LEU A 207 -5.27 10.73 15.32
N LEU A 208 -4.67 10.79 16.51
CA LEU A 208 -3.45 10.05 16.83
C LEU A 208 -3.68 8.54 16.70
N GLY A 209 -4.76 8.02 17.29
CA GLY A 209 -5.12 6.62 17.20
C GLY A 209 -5.34 6.16 15.76
N TYR A 210 -6.03 6.96 14.95
CA TYR A 210 -6.28 6.72 13.53
C TYR A 210 -4.98 6.66 12.71
N THR A 211 -4.11 7.66 12.84
CA THR A 211 -2.82 7.69 12.12
C THR A 211 -1.95 6.49 12.49
N LYS A 212 -1.80 6.19 13.79
CA LYS A 212 -1.07 4.99 14.23
C LYS A 212 -1.74 3.70 13.76
N PHE A 213 -3.06 3.62 13.77
CA PHE A 213 -3.81 2.50 13.26
C PHE A 213 -3.61 2.30 11.75
N LEU A 214 -3.45 3.36 10.95
CA LEU A 214 -3.13 3.28 9.52
C LEU A 214 -1.76 2.62 9.24
N HIS A 215 -0.74 2.85 10.07
CA HIS A 215 0.54 2.13 9.97
C HIS A 215 0.43 0.65 10.37
N GLY A 216 -0.52 0.35 11.24
CA GLY A 216 -0.59 -0.96 11.89
C GLY A 216 0.65 -1.24 12.73
N VAL A 217 0.94 -2.52 12.95
CA VAL A 217 2.12 -2.94 13.71
C VAL A 217 3.35 -2.87 12.83
N THR A 218 3.92 -1.67 12.66
CA THR A 218 5.35 -1.52 12.37
C THR A 218 6.13 -1.42 13.69
N LEU A 219 5.88 -2.35 14.63
CA LEU A 219 6.94 -2.74 15.56
C LEU A 219 7.99 -3.39 14.67
N ARG A 220 9.10 -2.68 14.42
CA ARG A 220 10.27 -3.26 13.78
C ARG A 220 10.48 -4.63 14.42
N SER A 221 10.23 -5.69 13.66
CA SER A 221 10.60 -7.02 14.09
C SER A 221 12.12 -6.99 14.14
N SER A 222 12.67 -6.67 15.31
CA SER A 222 14.03 -6.99 15.63
C SER A 222 14.07 -8.51 15.62
N ASN A 223 14.36 -9.06 14.44
CA ASN A 223 14.80 -10.43 14.30
C ASN A 223 15.98 -10.59 15.26
N THR A 224 15.73 -11.12 16.45
CA THR A 224 16.74 -11.79 17.24
C THR A 224 17.13 -13.00 16.42
N ARG A 225 18.14 -12.82 15.55
CA ARG A 225 18.92 -13.91 14.98
C ARG A 225 19.48 -14.68 16.17
N HIS A 226 18.90 -15.83 16.46
CA HIS A 226 19.57 -16.82 17.28
C HIS A 226 20.75 -17.34 16.46
N HIS A 227 21.94 -17.13 17.02
CA HIS A 227 23.21 -17.69 16.56
C HIS A 227 23.29 -19.17 16.90
#